data_AF-A0A832LS77-F1
#
_entry.id   AF-A0A832LS77-F1
#
_cell.length_a   1.000
_cell.length_b   1.000
_cell.length_c   1.000
_cell.angle_alpha   90.00
_cell.angle_beta   90.00
_cell.angle_gamma   90.00
#
_symmetry.space_group_name_H-M   'P 1'
#
loop_
_entity.id
_entity.type
_entity.pdbx_description
1 polymer ?
#
loop_
_entity_poly.entity_id
_entity_poly.type
_entity_poly.pdbx_seq_one_letter_code
_entity_poly.pdbx_strand_id
1 'polypeptide(L)'
;MKHVAAIVVLVAAAAASGQTPLKTADDARKASESFLQKMLGWNIDEAFAVMEEHSSMGEQMTRQKAAFKSAQDTLKRDLGRGLSNELILEKTFRDALVMQVYMSKYERAPLRWVFIYYRTADGWVLNRLKFSGLSEEFFEDK
;
A
#
# COMPACT_ATOMS: atom_id res chain seq x y z
N MET A 1 3.15 36.39 -45.44
CA MET A 1 1.93 35.92 -44.74
C MET A 1 2.37 34.90 -43.71
N LYS A 2 2.35 35.26 -42.41
CA LYS A 2 2.82 34.39 -41.32
C LYS A 2 1.61 33.61 -40.81
N HIS A 3 1.57 32.30 -41.06
CA HIS A 3 0.55 31.43 -40.49
C HIS A 3 0.84 31.27 -38.99
N VAL A 4 -0.05 31.80 -38.15
CA VAL A 4 -0.06 31.56 -36.71
C VAL A 4 -0.72 30.19 -36.51
N ALA A 5 0.06 29.20 -36.09
CA ALA A 5 -0.47 27.89 -35.71
C ALA A 5 -1.23 28.03 -34.38
N ALA A 6 -2.53 27.75 -34.41
CA ALA A 6 -3.36 27.68 -33.22
C ALA A 6 -2.98 26.44 -32.41
N ILE A 7 -2.41 26.64 -31.22
CA ILE A 7 -2.21 25.59 -30.23
C ILE A 7 -3.58 25.28 -29.62
N VAL A 8 -4.16 24.15 -30.00
CA VAL A 8 -5.30 23.57 -29.30
C VAL A 8 -4.78 23.01 -27.97
N VAL A 9 -5.01 23.75 -26.88
CA VAL A 9 -4.83 23.22 -25.53
C VAL A 9 -5.95 22.20 -25.31
N LEU A 10 -5.61 20.92 -25.46
CA LEU A 10 -6.48 19.83 -25.02
C LEU A 10 -6.46 19.84 -23.48
N VAL A 11 -7.46 20.46 -22.86
CA VAL A 11 -7.74 20.22 -21.44
C VAL A 11 -8.29 18.81 -21.37
N ALA A 12 -7.42 17.84 -21.12
CA ALA A 12 -7.84 16.53 -20.66
C ALA A 12 -8.53 16.75 -19.31
N ALA A 13 -9.86 16.66 -19.29
CA ALA A 13 -10.58 16.44 -18.06
C ALA A 13 -10.02 15.15 -17.46
N ALA A 14 -9.17 15.27 -16.44
CA ALA A 14 -8.79 14.14 -15.62
C ALA A 14 -10.09 13.58 -15.08
N ALA A 15 -10.50 12.41 -15.58
CA ALA A 15 -11.45 11.59 -14.89
C ALA A 15 -10.89 11.44 -13.47
N ALA A 16 -11.54 12.06 -12.49
CA ALA A 16 -11.26 11.82 -11.09
C ALA A 16 -11.54 10.32 -10.91
N SER A 17 -10.50 9.50 -10.99
CA SER A 17 -10.54 8.14 -10.50
C SER A 17 -11.10 8.22 -9.07
N GLY A 18 -12.11 7.42 -8.74
CA GLY A 18 -12.85 7.43 -7.47
C GLY A 18 -12.04 7.02 -6.25
N GLN A 19 -10.81 7.51 -6.15
CA GLN A 19 -9.93 7.44 -5.01
C GLN A 19 -10.23 8.63 -4.11
N THR A 20 -10.24 8.40 -2.81
CA THR A 20 -10.30 9.46 -1.79
C THR A 20 -8.88 9.64 -1.26
N PRO A 21 -8.06 10.63 -1.67
CA PRO A 21 -6.69 10.72 -1.16
C PRO A 21 -6.66 11.04 0.34
N LEU A 22 -5.73 10.41 1.05
CA LEU A 22 -5.46 10.65 2.47
C LEU A 22 -4.87 12.04 2.66
N LYS A 23 -5.19 12.74 3.74
CA LYS A 23 -4.83 14.16 3.88
C LYS A 23 -3.41 14.36 4.38
N THR A 24 -2.95 13.48 5.27
CA THR A 24 -1.63 13.60 5.91
C THR A 24 -0.85 12.30 5.82
N ALA A 25 0.48 12.39 6.04
CA ALA A 25 1.32 11.20 6.20
C ALA A 25 0.90 10.36 7.42
N ASP A 26 0.35 11.00 8.46
CA ASP A 26 -0.19 10.31 9.62
C ASP A 26 -1.43 9.47 9.28
N ASP A 27 -2.30 9.98 8.38
CA ASP A 27 -3.45 9.22 7.88
C ASP A 27 -2.99 8.00 7.05
N ALA A 28 -1.92 8.15 6.26
CA ALA A 28 -1.29 7.03 5.55
C ALA A 28 -0.76 5.95 6.51
N ARG A 29 -0.12 6.37 7.60
CA ARG A 29 0.31 5.46 8.67
C ARG A 29 -0.85 4.71 9.30
N LYS A 30 -1.91 5.43 9.70
CA LYS A 30 -3.13 4.83 10.27
C LYS A 30 -3.81 3.85 9.32
N ALA A 31 -3.84 4.16 8.02
CA ALA A 31 -4.36 3.25 7.01
C ALA A 31 -3.54 1.94 6.98
N SER A 32 -2.20 2.03 6.98
CA SER A 32 -1.30 0.86 7.07
C SER A 32 -1.54 0.04 8.32
N GLU A 33 -1.58 0.68 9.49
CA GLU A 33 -1.82 0.00 10.76
C GLU A 33 -3.18 -0.72 10.78
N SER A 34 -4.23 -0.08 10.24
CA SER A 34 -5.57 -0.68 10.11
C SER A 34 -5.59 -1.89 9.18
N PHE A 35 -4.94 -1.79 8.01
CA PHE A 35 -4.75 -2.91 7.08
C PHE A 35 -4.06 -4.08 7.80
N LEU A 36 -2.95 -3.82 8.47
CA LEU A 36 -2.15 -4.85 9.15
C LEU A 36 -2.92 -5.50 10.30
N GLN A 37 -3.71 -4.73 11.06
CA GLN A 37 -4.52 -5.26 12.13
C GLN A 37 -5.55 -6.28 11.61
N LYS A 38 -6.16 -5.99 10.46
CA LYS A 38 -7.07 -6.93 9.79
C LYS A 38 -6.34 -8.16 9.24
N MET A 39 -5.11 -7.98 8.74
CA MET A 39 -4.27 -9.09 8.27
C MET A 39 -3.86 -10.06 9.40
N LEU A 40 -3.63 -9.59 10.62
CA LEU A 40 -3.38 -10.48 11.78
C LEU A 40 -4.56 -11.42 12.06
N GLY A 41 -5.78 -10.94 11.82
CA GLY A 41 -7.02 -11.71 11.92
C GLY A 41 -7.35 -12.55 10.69
N TRP A 42 -6.51 -12.53 9.65
CA TRP A 42 -6.78 -13.14 8.35
C TRP A 42 -8.03 -12.61 7.63
N ASN A 43 -8.44 -11.38 7.95
CA ASN A 43 -9.60 -10.70 7.36
C ASN A 43 -9.19 -9.99 6.06
N ILE A 44 -8.77 -10.77 5.06
CA ILE A 44 -8.14 -10.27 3.82
C ILE A 44 -9.06 -9.30 3.07
N ASP A 45 -10.34 -9.63 2.92
CA ASP A 45 -11.27 -8.76 2.17
C ASP A 45 -11.42 -7.38 2.80
N GLU A 46 -11.54 -7.34 4.13
CA GLU A 46 -11.61 -6.08 4.87
C GLU A 46 -10.28 -5.34 4.88
N ALA A 47 -9.16 -6.05 4.96
CA ALA A 47 -7.83 -5.45 4.94
C ALA A 47 -7.63 -4.69 3.63
N PHE A 48 -7.87 -5.35 2.49
CA PHE A 48 -7.73 -4.72 1.18
C PHE A 48 -8.74 -3.58 0.96
N ALA A 49 -9.96 -3.68 1.49
CA ALA A 49 -10.95 -2.59 1.40
C ALA A 49 -10.46 -1.28 2.06
N VAL A 50 -9.71 -1.36 3.17
CA VAL A 50 -9.10 -0.17 3.82
C VAL A 50 -8.17 0.58 2.87
N MET A 51 -7.49 -0.14 1.98
CA MET A 51 -6.48 0.44 1.10
C MET A 51 -7.03 0.81 -0.28
N GLU A 52 -7.98 0.04 -0.81
CA GLU A 52 -8.55 0.23 -2.15
C GLU A 52 -9.07 1.66 -2.36
N GLU A 53 -9.75 2.24 -1.37
CA GLU A 53 -10.29 3.61 -1.46
C GLU A 53 -9.21 4.68 -1.67
N HIS A 54 -8.01 4.45 -1.13
CA HIS A 54 -6.94 5.43 -1.07
C HIS A 54 -5.74 5.03 -1.95
N SER A 55 -5.92 4.10 -2.89
CA SER A 55 -4.82 3.51 -3.66
C SER A 55 -4.84 3.88 -5.13
N SER A 56 -3.66 4.19 -5.67
CA SER A 56 -3.45 4.37 -7.11
C SER A 56 -3.17 3.05 -7.86
N MET A 57 -3.24 1.91 -7.18
CA MET A 57 -2.84 0.61 -7.75
C MET A 57 -3.90 -0.01 -8.68
N GLY A 58 -5.17 0.38 -8.54
CA GLY A 58 -6.26 -0.11 -9.40
C GLY A 58 -6.29 -1.64 -9.51
N GLU A 59 -6.28 -2.17 -10.72
CA GLU A 59 -6.30 -3.61 -11.00
C GLU A 59 -5.14 -4.38 -10.34
N GLN A 60 -3.99 -3.74 -10.11
CA GLN A 60 -2.88 -4.36 -9.39
C GLN A 60 -3.28 -4.70 -7.95
N MET A 61 -4.07 -3.85 -7.27
CA MET A 61 -4.58 -4.13 -5.94
C MET A 61 -5.50 -5.36 -5.96
N THR A 62 -6.42 -5.41 -6.93
CA THR A 62 -7.34 -6.55 -7.12
C THR A 62 -6.59 -7.85 -7.34
N ARG A 63 -5.55 -7.85 -8.17
CA ARG A 63 -4.71 -9.03 -8.40
C ARG A 63 -3.94 -9.47 -7.15
N GLN A 64 -3.38 -8.51 -6.39
CA GLN A 64 -2.70 -8.83 -5.13
C GLN A 64 -3.64 -9.43 -4.10
N LYS A 65 -4.85 -8.89 -3.95
CA LYS A 65 -5.90 -9.45 -3.09
C LYS A 65 -6.24 -10.88 -3.48
N ALA A 66 -6.48 -11.13 -4.77
CA ALA A 66 -6.79 -12.45 -5.29
C ALA A 66 -5.65 -13.45 -5.02
N ALA A 67 -4.41 -13.04 -5.25
CA ALA A 67 -3.23 -13.87 -4.97
C ALA A 67 -3.13 -14.24 -3.47
N PHE A 68 -3.35 -13.26 -2.57
CA PHE A 68 -3.36 -13.50 -1.13
C PHE A 68 -4.46 -14.49 -0.71
N LYS A 69 -5.68 -14.31 -1.22
CA LYS A 69 -6.80 -15.21 -0.94
C LYS A 69 -6.51 -16.62 -1.43
N SER A 70 -5.98 -16.76 -2.64
CA SER A 70 -5.60 -18.07 -3.18
C SER A 70 -4.50 -18.77 -2.38
N ALA A 71 -3.62 -18.02 -1.71
CA ALA A 71 -2.55 -18.56 -0.89
C ALA A 71 -2.91 -18.67 0.61
N GLN A 72 -4.12 -18.25 1.02
CA GLN A 72 -4.46 -18.01 2.42
C GLN A 72 -4.28 -19.24 3.30
N ASP A 73 -4.74 -20.42 2.88
CA ASP A 73 -4.66 -21.63 3.69
C ASP A 73 -3.21 -22.09 3.89
N THR A 74 -2.39 -21.97 2.84
CA THR A 74 -0.95 -22.21 2.92
C THR A 74 -0.29 -21.22 3.87
N LEU A 75 -0.57 -19.93 3.75
CA LEU A 75 -0.02 -18.90 4.64
C LEU A 75 -0.47 -19.09 6.09
N LYS A 76 -1.74 -19.46 6.35
CA LYS A 76 -2.25 -19.78 7.68
C LYS A 76 -1.51 -20.95 8.31
N ARG A 77 -1.30 -22.02 7.54
CA ARG A 77 -0.56 -23.19 8.00
C ARG A 77 0.91 -22.82 8.26
N ASP A 78 1.54 -22.01 7.43
CA ASP A 78 2.97 -21.78 7.55
C ASP A 78 3.30 -20.70 8.60
N LEU A 79 2.45 -19.66 8.75
CA LEU A 79 2.65 -18.55 9.69
C LEU A 79 1.96 -18.78 11.05
N GLY A 80 0.81 -19.43 11.08
CA GLY A 80 -0.03 -19.58 12.27
C GLY A 80 -0.90 -18.35 12.57
N ARG A 81 -1.27 -18.17 13.84
CA ARG A 81 -2.09 -17.03 14.28
C ARG A 81 -1.28 -15.73 14.30
N GLY A 82 -1.90 -14.61 13.94
CA GLY A 82 -1.31 -13.29 14.07
C GLY A 82 -1.19 -12.84 15.53
N LEU A 83 -0.06 -12.24 15.89
CA LEU A 83 0.27 -11.82 17.26
C LEU A 83 0.31 -10.29 17.40
N SER A 84 1.13 -9.62 16.60
CA SER A 84 1.30 -8.17 16.66
C SER A 84 1.89 -7.60 15.37
N ASN A 85 1.81 -6.29 15.20
CA ASN A 85 2.48 -5.55 14.14
C ASN A 85 3.48 -4.57 14.75
N GLU A 86 4.65 -4.44 14.14
CA GLU A 86 5.70 -3.52 14.60
C GLU A 86 6.19 -2.69 13.42
N LEU A 87 6.22 -1.36 13.57
CA LEU A 87 6.88 -0.47 12.62
C LEU A 87 8.39 -0.65 12.76
N ILE A 88 9.05 -1.02 11.67
CA ILE A 88 10.49 -1.23 11.61
C ILE A 88 11.19 0.02 11.10
N LEU A 89 10.61 0.65 10.07
CA LEU A 89 11.20 1.79 9.40
C LEU A 89 10.12 2.67 8.79
N GLU A 90 10.27 3.99 8.97
CA GLU A 90 9.57 4.98 8.17
C GLU A 90 10.62 5.89 7.52
N LYS A 91 10.62 5.96 6.17
CA LYS A 91 11.49 6.86 5.40
C LYS A 91 10.61 7.84 4.63
N THR A 92 10.82 9.13 4.88
CA THR A 92 10.15 10.21 4.16
C THR A 92 11.12 10.88 3.20
N PHE A 93 10.74 10.98 1.92
CA PHE A 93 11.51 11.72 0.92
C PHE A 93 10.82 13.06 0.66
N ARG A 94 11.33 14.10 1.33
CA ARG A 94 10.77 15.46 1.32
C ARG A 94 9.29 15.40 1.68
N ASP A 95 8.44 15.93 0.82
CA ASP A 95 7.00 15.94 0.96
C ASP A 95 6.32 15.15 -0.17
N ALA A 96 7.05 14.26 -0.85
CA ALA A 96 6.56 13.55 -2.03
C ALA A 96 6.31 12.05 -1.80
N LEU A 97 7.12 11.40 -0.96
CA LEU A 97 7.03 9.96 -0.72
C LEU A 97 7.17 9.63 0.76
N VAL A 98 6.39 8.65 1.21
CA VAL A 98 6.53 8.02 2.52
C VAL A 98 6.59 6.51 2.30
N MET A 99 7.66 5.89 2.76
CA MET A 99 7.82 4.45 2.80
C MET A 99 7.70 3.98 4.25
N GLN A 100 6.84 3.01 4.50
CA GLN A 100 6.65 2.39 5.80
C GLN A 100 6.92 0.89 5.69
N VAL A 101 7.79 0.39 6.55
CA VAL A 101 8.13 -1.03 6.64
C VAL A 101 7.66 -1.54 7.99
N TYR A 102 6.80 -2.55 7.97
CA TYR A 102 6.29 -3.22 9.15
C TYR A 102 6.71 -4.68 9.16
N MET A 103 6.78 -5.23 10.36
CA MET A 103 6.86 -6.66 10.60
C MET A 103 5.60 -7.11 11.34
N SER A 104 4.82 -7.98 10.70
CA SER A 104 3.74 -8.71 11.36
C SER A 104 4.32 -9.97 11.98
N LYS A 105 4.18 -10.12 13.30
CA LYS A 105 4.55 -11.32 14.03
C LYS A 105 3.40 -12.33 13.97
N TYR A 106 3.71 -13.54 13.54
CA TYR A 106 2.83 -14.70 13.67
C TYR A 106 3.52 -15.77 14.52
N GLU A 107 2.78 -16.80 14.94
CA GLU A 107 3.29 -17.86 15.83
C GLU A 107 4.51 -18.61 15.29
N ARG A 108 4.65 -18.78 13.97
CA ARG A 108 5.68 -19.63 13.36
C ARG A 108 6.73 -18.86 12.58
N ALA A 109 6.34 -17.76 11.94
CA ALA A 109 7.26 -16.91 11.18
C ALA A 109 6.70 -15.49 11.03
N PRO A 110 7.55 -14.45 10.92
CA PRO A 110 7.09 -13.09 10.64
C PRO A 110 6.85 -12.87 9.14
N LEU A 111 6.09 -11.81 8.85
CA LEU A 111 5.87 -11.31 7.49
C LEU A 111 6.25 -9.83 7.43
N ARG A 112 7.07 -9.45 6.44
CA ARG A 112 7.36 -8.05 6.13
C ARG A 112 6.23 -7.46 5.34
N TRP A 113 5.93 -6.20 5.59
CA TRP A 113 5.06 -5.38 4.77
C TRP A 113 5.76 -4.08 4.42
N VAL A 114 5.69 -3.69 3.16
CA VAL A 114 6.22 -2.41 2.68
C VAL A 114 5.09 -1.66 1.99
N PHE A 115 4.75 -0.50 2.55
CA PHE A 115 3.80 0.44 2.00
C PHE A 115 4.59 1.63 1.45
N ILE A 116 4.32 2.01 0.20
CA ILE A 116 4.87 3.23 -0.39
C ILE A 116 3.70 4.11 -0.78
N TYR A 117 3.64 5.26 -0.12
CA TYR A 117 2.68 6.32 -0.38
C TYR A 117 3.35 7.42 -1.21
N TYR A 118 2.58 7.94 -2.16
CA TYR A 118 2.98 9.09 -2.99
C TYR A 118 2.02 10.24 -2.76
N ARG A 119 2.56 11.46 -2.64
CA ARG A 119 1.76 12.68 -2.52
C ARG A 119 1.41 13.21 -3.90
N THR A 120 0.11 13.25 -4.19
CA THR A 120 -0.47 13.91 -5.36
C THR A 120 -0.89 15.35 -5.00
N ALA A 121 -1.45 16.08 -5.97
CA ALA A 121 -2.04 17.39 -5.71
C ALA A 121 -3.19 17.34 -4.69
N ASP A 122 -3.90 16.21 -4.60
CA ASP A 122 -5.12 16.05 -3.81
C ASP A 122 -4.90 15.37 -2.44
N GLY A 123 -3.73 14.76 -2.24
CA GLY A 123 -3.36 14.09 -1.00
C GLY A 123 -2.41 12.90 -1.21
N TRP A 124 -2.31 12.05 -0.19
CA TRP A 124 -1.49 10.84 -0.19
C TRP A 124 -2.29 9.65 -0.72
N VAL A 125 -1.69 8.90 -1.63
CA VAL A 125 -2.26 7.65 -2.16
C VAL A 125 -1.28 6.50 -1.97
N LEU A 126 -1.80 5.32 -1.65
CA LEU A 126 -1.01 4.10 -1.66
C LEU A 126 -0.62 3.76 -3.10
N ASN A 127 0.66 3.94 -3.41
CA ASN A 127 1.20 3.68 -4.74
C ASN A 127 1.72 2.24 -4.88
N ARG A 128 2.22 1.66 -3.80
CA ARG A 128 2.74 0.29 -3.81
C ARG A 128 2.55 -0.41 -2.47
N LEU A 129 2.11 -1.66 -2.54
CA LEU A 129 2.10 -2.64 -1.46
C LEU A 129 2.98 -3.83 -1.84
N LYS A 130 3.89 -4.21 -0.94
CA LYS A 130 4.71 -5.42 -1.03
C LYS A 130 4.68 -6.16 0.29
N PHE A 131 4.89 -7.46 0.23
CA PHE A 131 5.09 -8.30 1.39
C PHE A 131 6.15 -9.37 1.08
N SER A 132 6.85 -9.83 2.10
CA SER A 132 7.83 -10.91 1.96
C SER A 132 7.89 -11.72 3.25
N GLY A 133 8.12 -13.03 3.13
CA GLY A 133 8.51 -13.85 4.26
C GLY A 133 9.90 -13.45 4.79
N LEU A 134 10.34 -14.11 5.86
CA LEU A 134 11.68 -13.94 6.39
C LEU A 134 12.71 -14.39 5.34
N SER A 135 13.52 -13.46 4.84
CA SER A 135 14.59 -13.66 3.86
C SER A 135 15.79 -12.77 4.19
N GLU A 136 16.94 -12.93 3.55
CA GLU A 136 18.10 -12.04 3.81
C GLU A 136 17.79 -10.57 3.48
N GLU A 137 16.94 -10.32 2.46
CA GLU A 137 16.43 -9.00 2.06
C GLU A 137 15.78 -8.22 3.23
N PHE A 138 15.27 -8.92 4.25
CA PHE A 138 14.71 -8.30 5.46
C PHE A 138 15.74 -7.42 6.21
N PHE A 139 17.03 -7.70 6.05
CA PHE A 139 18.13 -7.04 6.77
C PHE A 139 18.96 -6.07 5.91
N GLU A 140 18.68 -5.99 4.61
CA GLU A 140 19.46 -5.21 3.65
C GLU A 140 18.96 -3.77 3.49
N ASP A 141 17.71 -3.48 3.89
CA ASP A 141 17.14 -2.13 3.90
C ASP A 141 17.71 -1.29 5.06
N LYS A 142 18.99 -0.91 4.97
CA LYS A 142 19.63 0.08 5.85
C LYS A 142 19.35 1.51 5.37
#